data_AF-A0A8H3C8G5-F1
#
_entry.id   AF-A0A8H3C8G5-F1
#
_cell.length_a   1.000
_cell.length_b   1.000
_cell.length_c   1.000
_cell.angle_alpha   90.00
_cell.angle_beta   90.00
_cell.angle_gamma   90.00
#
_symmetry.space_group_name_H-M   'P 1'
#
loop_
_entity.id
_entity.type
_entity.pdbx_description
1 polymer ?
#
loop_
_entity_poly.entity_id
_entity_poly.type
_entity_poly.pdbx_seq_one_letter_code
_entity_poly.pdbx_strand_id
1 'polypeptide(L)'
;MSATTPPLSRSTSVRPNNTGSRVCNGYMKLTYGFSEPVKVVLSFDEINLKADLTMALNRYGVRIPYGIQQCAILPMINGRNVVAQVPSKSGKSIAVAISLAQLTSPYERGVQALIT
;
A
#
# COMPACT_ATOMS: atom_id res chain seq x y z
N MET A 1 35.10 -36.25 -3.51
CA MET A 1 33.81 -36.47 -2.84
C MET A 1 33.00 -35.19 -2.97
N SER A 2 32.09 -35.18 -3.93
CA SER A 2 31.37 -34.01 -4.45
C SER A 2 30.21 -33.60 -3.54
N ALA A 3 30.15 -32.31 -3.19
CA ALA A 3 29.03 -31.71 -2.47
C ALA A 3 27.80 -31.57 -3.41
N THR A 4 26.71 -32.23 -3.06
CA THR A 4 25.42 -32.15 -3.77
C THR A 4 24.56 -31.04 -3.14
N THR A 5 24.36 -29.95 -3.86
CA THR A 5 23.36 -28.90 -3.53
C THR A 5 21.95 -29.42 -3.79
N PRO A 6 20.96 -29.19 -2.89
CA PRO A 6 19.57 -29.56 -3.16
C PRO A 6 18.91 -28.56 -4.14
N PRO A 7 17.96 -29.00 -4.99
CA PRO A 7 17.34 -28.15 -6.00
C PRO A 7 16.29 -27.20 -5.40
N LEU A 8 16.23 -25.99 -5.97
CA LEU A 8 15.26 -24.93 -5.68
C LEU A 8 13.81 -25.44 -5.86
N SER A 9 13.02 -25.37 -4.80
CA SER A 9 11.61 -25.74 -4.79
C SER A 9 10.79 -24.81 -5.70
N ARG A 10 10.31 -25.39 -6.80
CA ARG A 10 9.42 -24.80 -7.81
C ARG A 10 8.08 -24.40 -7.17
N SER A 11 7.81 -23.10 -7.04
CA SER A 11 6.52 -22.59 -6.57
C SER A 11 5.41 -23.02 -7.53
N THR A 12 4.56 -23.96 -7.10
CA THR A 12 3.37 -24.37 -7.83
C THR A 12 2.32 -23.27 -7.74
N SER A 13 2.08 -22.57 -8.85
CA SER A 13 0.92 -21.70 -9.01
C SER A 13 -0.33 -22.57 -9.05
N VAL A 14 -1.05 -22.65 -7.93
CA VAL A 14 -2.37 -23.27 -7.85
C VAL A 14 -3.38 -22.29 -8.48
N ARG A 15 -3.89 -22.61 -9.66
CA ARG A 15 -5.04 -21.91 -10.27
C ARG A 15 -6.32 -22.44 -9.62
N PRO A 16 -7.23 -21.60 -9.08
CA PRO A 16 -8.51 -22.09 -8.62
C PRO A 16 -9.48 -22.22 -9.80
N ASN A 17 -10.09 -23.40 -9.91
CA ASN A 17 -11.11 -23.74 -10.89
C ASN A 17 -12.39 -22.90 -10.69
N ASN A 18 -12.95 -22.44 -11.81
CA ASN A 18 -14.19 -21.68 -11.87
C ASN A 18 -15.40 -22.64 -11.84
N THR A 19 -16.06 -22.74 -10.69
CA THR A 19 -17.43 -23.25 -10.59
C THR A 19 -18.22 -22.32 -9.68
N GLY A 20 -19.23 -21.68 -10.27
CA GLY A 20 -19.97 -20.59 -9.67
C GLY A 20 -20.70 -20.98 -8.37
N SER A 21 -20.62 -20.08 -7.40
CA SER A 21 -21.70 -19.83 -6.47
C SER A 21 -21.71 -18.34 -6.15
N ARG A 22 -22.76 -17.64 -6.59
CA ARG A 22 -23.02 -16.24 -6.25
C ARG A 22 -23.44 -16.19 -4.78
N VAL A 23 -22.47 -16.05 -3.90
CA VAL A 23 -22.72 -15.62 -2.51
C VAL A 23 -22.20 -14.18 -2.39
N CYS A 24 -23.12 -13.23 -2.49
CA CYS A 24 -22.87 -11.82 -2.26
C CYS A 24 -22.76 -11.58 -0.75
N ASN A 25 -21.61 -11.91 -0.14
CA ASN A 25 -21.28 -11.46 1.21
C ASN A 25 -20.31 -10.28 1.08
N GLY A 26 -20.70 -9.11 1.59
CA GLY A 26 -20.15 -7.78 1.29
C GLY A 26 -18.75 -7.46 1.84
N TYR A 27 -17.83 -8.41 1.81
CA TYR A 27 -16.41 -8.17 2.00
C TYR A 27 -15.72 -8.36 0.65
N MET A 28 -15.33 -7.26 0.01
CA MET A 28 -14.47 -7.33 -1.16
C MET A 28 -13.21 -8.08 -0.74
N LYS A 29 -13.02 -9.30 -1.27
CA LYS A 29 -11.81 -10.10 -1.05
C LYS A 29 -10.63 -9.35 -1.66
N LEU A 30 -9.92 -8.58 -0.83
CA LEU A 30 -8.67 -7.94 -1.21
C LEU A 30 -7.60 -9.01 -1.27
N THR A 31 -7.13 -9.31 -2.49
CA THR A 31 -5.96 -10.16 -2.71
C THR A 31 -4.79 -9.24 -3.00
N TYR A 32 -3.73 -9.36 -2.19
CA TYR A 32 -2.52 -8.58 -2.36
C TYR A 32 -1.41 -9.46 -2.94
N GLY A 33 -0.58 -8.88 -3.80
CA GLY A 33 0.70 -9.46 -4.21
C GLY A 33 1.80 -8.47 -3.88
N PHE A 34 2.81 -8.91 -3.15
CA PHE A 34 3.97 -8.08 -2.79
C PHE A 34 5.25 -8.72 -3.33
N SER A 35 6.18 -7.89 -3.79
CA SER A 35 7.53 -8.32 -4.18
C SER A 35 8.41 -8.62 -2.96
N GLU A 36 8.09 -8.03 -1.82
CA GLU A 36 8.79 -8.17 -0.54
C GLU A 36 7.78 -8.10 0.63
N PRO A 37 8.13 -8.54 1.85
CA PRO A 37 7.24 -8.40 2.99
C PRO A 37 6.94 -6.93 3.29
N VAL A 38 5.67 -6.55 3.24
CA VAL A 38 5.19 -5.19 3.54
C VAL A 38 4.25 -5.25 4.74
N LYS A 39 4.45 -4.35 5.71
CA LYS A 39 3.50 -4.18 6.82
C LYS A 39 2.19 -3.60 6.27
N VAL A 40 1.09 -4.29 6.53
CA VAL A 40 -0.26 -3.78 6.27
C VAL A 40 -0.68 -2.89 7.43
N VAL A 41 -1.00 -1.64 7.11
CA VAL A 41 -1.40 -0.58 8.05
C VAL A 41 -2.92 -0.49 8.10
N LEU A 42 -3.51 -0.65 9.28
CA LEU A 42 -4.96 -0.63 9.46
C LEU A 42 -5.48 0.70 10.01
N SER A 43 -4.61 1.51 10.62
CA SER A 43 -4.88 2.90 11.02
C SER A 43 -3.74 3.83 10.62
N PHE A 44 -4.07 5.08 10.27
CA PHE A 44 -3.06 6.13 10.04
C PHE A 44 -2.23 6.45 11.30
N ASP A 45 -2.73 6.11 12.49
CA ASP A 45 -2.00 6.27 13.75
C ASP A 45 -0.77 5.35 13.83
N GLU A 46 -0.74 4.25 13.09
CA GLU A 46 0.38 3.29 13.11
C GLU A 46 1.63 3.76 12.35
N ILE A 47 1.52 4.84 11.57
CA ILE A 47 2.58 5.29 10.65
C ILE A 47 3.13 6.68 10.99
N ASN A 48 2.87 7.16 12.21
CA ASN A 48 3.45 8.38 12.80
C ASN A 48 3.49 9.59 11.83
N LEU A 49 2.32 9.92 11.26
CA LEU A 49 2.19 11.08 10.39
C LEU A 49 2.40 12.39 11.17
N LYS A 50 2.79 13.45 10.46
CA LYS A 50 2.85 14.81 11.01
C LYS A 50 1.51 15.17 11.66
N ALA A 51 1.56 15.85 12.82
CA ALA A 51 0.36 16.19 13.59
C ALA A 51 -0.70 16.95 12.76
N ASP A 52 -0.26 17.91 11.95
CA ASP A 52 -1.13 18.69 11.06
C ASP A 52 -1.82 17.81 10.01
N LEU A 53 -1.11 16.80 9.49
CA LEU A 53 -1.64 15.86 8.52
C LEU A 53 -2.67 14.93 9.16
N THR A 54 -2.39 14.40 10.35
CA THR A 54 -3.35 13.60 11.13
C THR A 54 -4.62 14.39 11.43
N MET A 55 -4.48 15.66 11.85
CA MET A 55 -5.62 16.54 12.09
C MET A 55 -6.43 16.80 10.81
N ALA A 56 -5.76 17.02 9.67
CA ALA A 56 -6.43 17.17 8.38
C ALA A 56 -7.22 15.91 7.99
N LEU A 57 -6.60 14.73 8.09
CA LEU A 57 -7.27 13.45 7.79
C LEU A 57 -8.53 13.25 8.64
N ASN A 58 -8.45 13.55 9.94
CA ASN A 58 -9.60 13.50 10.83
C ASN A 58 -10.70 14.49 10.44
N ARG A 59 -10.34 15.73 10.08
CA ARG A 59 -11.29 16.76 9.63
C ARG A 59 -12.01 16.36 8.33
N TYR A 60 -11.31 15.73 7.40
CA TYR A 60 -11.89 15.25 6.13
C TYR A 60 -12.58 13.89 6.25
N GLY A 61 -12.63 13.28 7.44
CA GLY A 61 -13.27 11.98 7.66
C GLY A 61 -12.49 10.78 7.10
N VAL A 62 -11.22 10.97 6.75
CA VAL A 62 -10.34 9.91 6.22
C VAL A 62 -9.69 9.17 7.40
N ARG A 63 -10.41 8.20 7.97
CA ARG A 63 -9.99 7.51 9.20
C ARG A 63 -9.32 6.17 8.98
N ILE A 64 -9.78 5.43 7.97
CA ILE A 64 -9.32 4.06 7.70
C ILE A 64 -8.67 4.02 6.32
N PRO A 65 -7.41 3.56 6.20
CA PRO A 65 -6.76 3.41 4.91
C PRO A 65 -7.48 2.35 4.06
N TYR A 66 -7.78 2.69 2.81
CA TYR A 66 -8.34 1.78 1.82
C TYR A 66 -7.27 0.85 1.23
N GLY A 67 -7.63 -0.37 0.83
CA GLY A 67 -6.75 -1.42 0.25
C GLY A 67 -5.31 -1.04 -0.07
N ILE A 68 -5.06 -0.27 -1.15
CA ILE A 68 -3.69 0.08 -1.56
C ILE A 68 -2.98 1.04 -0.59
N GLN A 69 -3.71 1.94 0.07
CA GLN A 69 -3.18 2.85 1.08
C GLN A 69 -2.58 2.09 2.27
N GLN A 70 -3.20 0.96 2.64
CA GLN A 70 -2.74 0.09 3.75
C GLN A 70 -1.33 -0.44 3.52
N CYS A 71 -0.91 -0.58 2.25
CA CYS A 71 0.35 -1.23 1.91
C CYS A 71 1.35 -0.27 1.25
N ALA A 72 0.88 0.78 0.58
CA ALA A 72 1.75 1.66 -0.21
C ALA A 72 2.28 2.86 0.57
N ILE A 73 1.52 3.41 1.53
CA ILE A 73 1.90 4.67 2.20
C ILE A 73 3.19 4.49 3.00
N LEU A 74 3.26 3.46 3.84
CA LEU A 74 4.44 3.24 4.69
C LEU A 74 5.75 3.08 3.90
N PRO A 75 5.85 2.25 2.84
CA PRO A 75 7.07 2.19 2.05
C PRO A 75 7.36 3.50 1.30
N MET A 76 6.34 4.24 0.83
CA MET A 76 6.53 5.54 0.19
C MET A 76 7.14 6.57 1.15
N ILE A 77 6.59 6.73 2.35
CA ILE A 77 7.11 7.71 3.34
C ILE A 77 8.48 7.30 3.91
N ASN A 78 8.84 6.01 3.81
CA ASN A 78 10.17 5.51 4.15
C ASN A 78 11.19 5.67 3.00
N GLY A 79 10.83 6.37 1.92
CA GLY A 79 11.73 6.67 0.80
C GLY A 79 11.97 5.50 -0.16
N ARG A 80 11.11 4.47 -0.17
CA ARG A 80 11.21 3.37 -1.14
C ARG A 80 10.54 3.74 -2.46
N ASN A 81 11.10 3.23 -3.55
CA ASN A 81 10.43 3.23 -4.85
C ASN A 81 9.30 2.21 -4.84
N VAL A 82 8.06 2.66 -5.02
CA VAL A 82 6.87 1.81 -4.94
C VAL A 82 6.18 1.75 -6.30
N VAL A 83 5.99 0.52 -6.81
CA VAL A 83 5.13 0.25 -7.95
C VAL A 83 3.84 -0.39 -7.44
N ALA A 84 2.71 0.28 -7.66
CA ALA A 84 1.41 -0.14 -7.16
C ALA A 84 0.38 -0.29 -8.30
N GLN A 85 -0.10 -1.51 -8.51
CA GLN A 85 -1.18 -1.80 -9.45
C GLN A 85 -2.46 -2.15 -8.68
N VAL A 86 -3.54 -1.44 -8.97
CA VAL A 86 -4.84 -1.62 -8.29
C VAL A 86 -5.95 -1.08 -9.20
N PRO A 87 -7.21 -1.57 -9.09
CA PRO A 87 -8.33 -1.07 -9.89
C PRO A 87 -8.59 0.44 -9.76
N SER A 88 -9.43 0.96 -10.64
CA SER A 88 -9.88 2.35 -10.56
C SER A 88 -10.67 2.57 -9.26
N LYS A 89 -10.65 3.82 -8.75
CA LYS A 89 -11.37 4.23 -7.53
C LYS A 89 -10.91 3.59 -6.22
N SER A 90 -9.67 3.08 -6.14
CA SER A 90 -9.12 2.50 -4.90
C SER A 90 -8.31 3.49 -4.03
N GLY A 91 -8.46 4.80 -4.26
CA GLY A 91 -7.83 5.83 -3.43
C GLY A 91 -6.32 6.03 -3.66
N LYS A 92 -5.80 5.68 -4.85
CA LYS A 92 -4.37 5.85 -5.21
C LYS A 92 -3.88 7.29 -5.05
N SER A 93 -4.67 8.25 -5.52
CA SER A 93 -4.32 9.68 -5.45
C SER A 93 -4.19 10.16 -4.00
N ILE A 94 -5.04 9.67 -3.09
CA ILE A 94 -4.93 9.97 -1.65
C ILE A 94 -3.67 9.36 -1.07
N ALA A 95 -3.31 8.12 -1.45
CA ALA A 95 -2.06 7.50 -1.01
C ALA A 95 -0.83 8.35 -1.38
N VAL A 96 -0.79 8.85 -2.62
CA VAL A 96 0.28 9.74 -3.10
C VAL A 96 0.24 11.08 -2.36
N ALA A 97 -0.92 11.70 -2.21
CA ALA A 97 -1.06 12.99 -1.54
C ALA A 97 -0.60 12.95 -0.06
N ILE A 98 -1.01 11.91 0.69
CA ILE A 98 -0.58 11.70 2.08
C ILE A 98 0.94 11.50 2.14
N SER A 99 1.48 10.66 1.24
CA SER A 99 2.91 10.37 1.24
C SER A 99 3.74 11.62 0.93
N LEU A 100 3.33 12.43 -0.04
CA LEU A 100 4.01 13.68 -0.36
C LEU A 100 3.91 14.69 0.77
N ALA A 101 2.72 14.92 1.34
CA ALA A 101 2.56 15.82 2.48
C ALA A 101 3.44 15.42 3.69
N GLN A 102 3.60 14.11 3.90
CA GLN A 102 4.51 13.58 4.93
C GLN A 102 5.99 13.85 4.61
N LEU A 103 6.39 13.76 3.34
CA LEU A 103 7.78 13.95 2.93
C LEU A 103 8.20 15.41 2.77
N THR A 104 7.29 16.30 2.33
CA THR A 104 7.63 17.70 2.02
C THR A 104 7.65 18.60 3.26
N SER A 105 8.54 19.60 3.26
CA SER A 105 8.66 20.61 4.31
C SER A 105 8.03 21.94 3.87
N PRO A 106 7.16 22.57 4.68
CA PRO A 106 6.60 23.88 4.35
C PRO A 106 7.62 25.03 4.50
N TYR A 107 8.76 24.78 5.14
CA TYR A 107 9.79 25.78 5.39
C TYR A 107 10.80 25.89 4.23
N GLU A 108 10.88 24.87 3.39
CA GLU A 108 11.79 24.83 2.24
C GLU A 108 11.11 25.41 1.01
N ARG A 109 11.63 26.55 0.53
CA ARG A 109 11.15 27.19 -0.69
C ARG A 109 11.79 26.51 -1.90
N GLY A 110 11.00 25.75 -2.64
CA GLY A 110 11.44 25.04 -3.85
C GLY A 110 10.43 23.97 -4.26
N VAL A 111 10.57 23.43 -5.48
CA VAL A 111 9.79 22.26 -5.91
C VAL A 111 10.35 21.03 -5.23
N GLN A 112 9.55 20.39 -4.37
CA GLN A 112 9.94 19.20 -3.62
C GLN A 112 9.28 17.91 -4.13
N ALA A 113 8.20 18.04 -4.90
CA ALA A 113 7.47 16.92 -5.47
C ALA A 113 6.86 17.31 -6.82
N LEU A 114 6.80 16.34 -7.73
CA LEU A 114 6.15 16.45 -9.02
C LEU A 114 5.15 15.30 -9.16
N ILE A 115 3.94 15.61 -9.59
CA ILE A 115 2.88 14.65 -9.88
C ILE A 115 2.49 14.85 -11.34
N THR A 116 2.42 13.77 -12.10
CA THR A 116 2.07 13.75 -13.53
C THR A 116 0.76 13.05 -13.77
#